data_AF-A0A0U1L6G0-F1
#
_entry.id   AF-A0A0U1L6G0-F1
#
_cell.length_a   1.000
_cell.length_b   1.000
_cell.length_c   1.000
_cell.angle_alpha   90.00
_cell.angle_beta   90.00
_cell.angle_gamma   90.00
#
_symmetry.space_group_name_H-M   'P 1'
#
loop_
_entity.id
_entity.type
_entity.pdbx_description
1 polymer ?
#
loop_
_entity_poly.entity_id
_entity_poly.type
_entity_poly.pdbx_seq_one_letter_code
_entity_poly.pdbx_strand_id
1 'polypeptide(L)'
;MLVDLSIKDFAKMVMASEPVVPAGSCVAALSGLMGVSLLEMSVNSAFGHQTGEKYPEFFKNTKSLLSKLHEELSICIEKDAVAYQDVLNA
;
A
#
# COMPACT_ATOMS: atom_id res chain seq x y z
N MET A 1 12.07 -3.92 5.51
CA MET A 1 11.37 -2.77 4.94
C MET A 1 10.25 -2.36 5.89
N LEU A 2 9.81 -1.12 5.83
CA LEU A 2 8.67 -0.63 6.61
C LEU A 2 7.40 -1.46 6.39
N VAL A 3 7.23 -2.01 5.18
CA VAL A 3 6.12 -2.92 4.84
C VAL A 3 6.18 -4.28 5.53
N ASP A 4 7.33 -4.67 6.07
CA ASP A 4 7.51 -5.96 6.78
C ASP A 4 7.21 -5.83 8.29
N LEU A 5 7.04 -4.60 8.78
CA LEU A 5 6.76 -4.35 10.19
C LEU A 5 5.34 -4.79 10.55
N SER A 6 5.18 -5.24 11.78
CA SER A 6 3.83 -5.35 12.33
C SER A 6 3.19 -3.95 12.38
N ILE A 7 1.86 -3.89 12.25
CA ILE A 7 1.12 -2.62 12.40
C ILE A 7 1.47 -1.93 13.73
N LYS A 8 1.72 -2.71 14.80
CA LYS A 8 2.12 -2.19 16.10
C LYS A 8 3.48 -1.50 16.05
N ASP A 9 4.45 -2.11 15.37
CA ASP A 9 5.80 -1.58 15.31
C ASP A 9 5.88 -0.37 14.38
N PHE A 10 5.20 -0.43 13.23
CA PHE A 10 5.05 0.72 12.33
C PHE A 10 4.42 1.91 13.07
N ALA A 11 3.30 1.71 13.78
CA ALA A 11 2.64 2.76 14.53
C ALA A 11 3.52 3.35 15.65
N LYS A 12 4.30 2.51 16.35
CA LYS A 12 5.26 2.98 17.35
C LYS A 12 6.31 3.91 16.75
N MET A 13 6.81 3.59 15.55
CA MET A 13 7.79 4.44 14.86
C MET A 13 7.18 5.77 14.43
N VAL A 14 5.94 5.77 13.91
CA VAL A 14 5.22 7.01 13.55
C VAL A 14 5.00 7.94 14.76
N MET A 15 4.80 7.38 15.95
CA MET A 15 4.57 8.16 17.19
C MET A 15 5.86 8.71 17.83
N ALA A 16 7.04 8.36 17.33
CA ALA A 16 8.30 8.78 17.95
C ALA A 16 8.48 10.31 17.90
N SER A 17 9.04 10.89 18.96
CA SER A 17 9.14 12.35 19.16
C SER A 17 10.25 13.06 18.37
N GLU A 18 11.17 12.31 17.76
CA GLU A 18 12.29 12.84 16.95
C GLU A 18 11.93 12.77 15.44
N PRO A 19 12.65 13.46 14.54
CA PRO A 19 12.40 13.31 13.10
C PRO A 19 12.75 11.88 12.68
N VAL A 20 11.76 11.00 12.70
CA VAL A 20 11.94 9.57 12.46
C VAL A 20 11.13 9.16 11.25
N VAL A 21 11.83 8.54 10.33
CA VAL A 21 11.25 7.73 9.26
C VAL A 21 10.55 6.52 9.92
N PRO A 22 9.26 6.24 9.67
CA PRO A 22 8.40 6.79 8.63
C PRO A 22 7.74 8.14 8.96
N ALA A 23 7.75 9.06 8.00
CA ALA A 23 7.06 10.35 8.07
C ALA A 23 5.58 10.27 7.61
N GLY A 24 4.87 11.40 7.60
CA GLY A 24 3.44 11.45 7.23
C GLY A 24 3.12 10.90 5.83
N SER A 25 4.03 11.06 4.87
CA SER A 25 3.86 10.53 3.50
C SER A 25 3.94 9.00 3.44
N CYS A 26 4.78 8.35 4.25
CA CYS A 26 4.75 6.90 4.44
C CYS A 26 3.37 6.42 4.93
N VAL A 27 2.73 7.16 5.85
CA VAL A 27 1.38 6.85 6.37
C VAL A 27 0.31 7.04 5.29
N ALA A 28 0.45 8.06 4.44
CA ALA A 28 -0.43 8.27 3.31
C ALA A 28 -0.34 7.13 2.29
N ALA A 29 0.87 6.67 1.96
CA ALA A 29 1.09 5.52 1.10
C ALA A 29 0.52 4.22 1.70
N LEU A 30 0.70 3.99 3.00
CA LEU A 30 0.08 2.87 3.72
C LEU A 30 -1.45 2.94 3.68
N SER A 31 -2.04 4.12 3.84
CA SER A 31 -3.49 4.31 3.76
C SER A 31 -4.03 3.98 2.37
N GLY A 32 -3.31 4.40 1.32
CA GLY A 32 -3.59 4.00 -0.05
C GLY A 32 -3.50 2.49 -0.26
N LEU A 33 -2.44 1.86 0.26
CA LEU A 33 -2.20 0.42 0.16
C LEU A 33 -3.35 -0.39 0.79
N MET A 34 -3.83 0.03 1.95
CA MET A 34 -5.00 -0.56 2.60
C MET A 34 -6.26 -0.40 1.73
N GLY A 35 -6.50 0.77 1.15
CA GLY A 35 -7.62 1.00 0.24
C GLY A 35 -7.59 0.09 -1.00
N VAL A 36 -6.42 -0.07 -1.62
CA VAL A 36 -6.23 -0.97 -2.76
C VAL A 36 -6.42 -2.43 -2.36
N SER A 37 -5.91 -2.83 -1.20
CA SER A 37 -6.10 -4.18 -0.67
C SER A 37 -7.59 -4.53 -0.49
N LEU A 38 -8.40 -3.56 -0.03
CA LEU A 38 -9.85 -3.71 0.05
C LEU A 38 -10.49 -3.87 -1.34
N LEU A 39 -10.07 -3.07 -2.32
CA LEU A 39 -10.55 -3.19 -3.71
C LEU A 39 -10.21 -4.56 -4.31
N GLU A 40 -8.98 -5.04 -4.10
CA GLU A 40 -8.54 -6.37 -4.57
C GLU A 40 -9.40 -7.48 -3.94
N MET A 41 -9.67 -7.40 -2.64
CA MET A 41 -10.59 -8.32 -1.95
C MET A 41 -11.98 -8.28 -2.60
N SER A 42 -12.55 -7.10 -2.82
CA SER A 42 -13.88 -6.95 -3.45
C SER A 42 -13.90 -7.51 -4.88
N VAL A 43 -12.88 -7.25 -5.68
CA VAL A 43 -12.74 -7.75 -7.06
C VAL A 43 -12.58 -9.27 -7.09
N ASN A 44 -11.79 -9.84 -6.17
CA ASN A 44 -11.62 -11.29 -6.04
C ASN A 44 -12.92 -11.97 -5.61
N SER A 45 -13.62 -11.39 -4.64
CA SER A 45 -14.93 -11.89 -4.19
C SER A 45 -15.97 -11.83 -5.31
N ALA A 46 -16.10 -10.70 -6.01
CA ALA A 46 -17.07 -10.51 -7.08
C ALA A 46 -16.82 -11.44 -8.29
N PHE A 47 -15.56 -11.67 -8.68
CA PHE A 47 -15.22 -12.60 -9.75
C PHE A 47 -15.61 -14.05 -9.43
N GLY A 48 -15.58 -14.46 -8.16
CA GLY A 48 -15.98 -15.80 -7.72
C GLY A 48 -17.48 -16.10 -7.79
N HIS A 49 -18.31 -15.14 -8.23
CA HIS A 49 -19.76 -15.31 -8.39
C HIS A 49 -20.15 -15.43 -9.86
N GLN A 50 -21.27 -16.11 -10.15
CA GLN A 50 -21.80 -16.33 -11.52
C GLN A 50 -22.03 -15.03 -12.32
N THR A 51 -22.24 -13.90 -11.64
CA THR A 51 -22.38 -12.58 -12.27
C THR A 51 -21.04 -11.99 -12.70
N GLY A 52 -19.95 -12.31 -11.99
CA GLY A 52 -18.61 -11.84 -12.29
C GLY A 52 -17.98 -12.56 -13.49
N GLU A 53 -18.28 -13.86 -13.65
CA GLU A 53 -17.82 -14.67 -14.79
C GLU A 53 -18.31 -14.15 -16.15
N LYS A 54 -19.39 -13.35 -16.17
CA LYS A 54 -19.91 -12.71 -17.39
C LYS A 54 -19.04 -11.57 -17.90
N TYR A 55 -18.09 -11.08 -17.09
CA TYR A 55 -17.23 -9.94 -17.43
C TYR A 55 -15.73 -10.26 -17.21
N PRO A 56 -15.20 -11.34 -17.80
CA PRO A 56 -13.87 -11.85 -17.46
C PRO A 56 -12.75 -10.86 -17.76
N GLU A 57 -12.84 -10.15 -18.89
CA GLU A 57 -11.83 -9.16 -19.29
C GLU A 57 -11.84 -7.93 -18.37
N PHE A 58 -13.02 -7.46 -17.92
CA PHE A 58 -13.10 -6.36 -16.95
C PHE A 58 -12.40 -6.72 -15.64
N PHE A 59 -12.72 -7.89 -15.08
CA PHE A 59 -12.12 -8.34 -13.84
C PHE A 59 -10.62 -8.62 -13.99
N LYS A 60 -10.17 -9.20 -15.11
CA LYS A 60 -8.75 -9.43 -15.40
C LYS A 60 -7.96 -8.13 -15.47
N ASN A 61 -8.46 -7.15 -16.23
CA ASN A 61 -7.83 -5.84 -16.34
C ASN A 61 -7.81 -5.09 -15.01
N THR A 62 -8.91 -5.15 -14.26
CA THR A 62 -9.02 -4.53 -12.93
C THR A 62 -8.03 -5.16 -11.95
N LYS A 63 -7.93 -6.50 -11.91
CA LYS A 63 -6.93 -7.20 -11.07
C LYS A 63 -5.50 -6.76 -11.43
N SER A 64 -5.18 -6.72 -12.72
CA SER A 64 -3.84 -6.28 -13.16
C SER A 64 -3.53 -4.84 -12.74
N LEU A 65 -4.50 -3.93 -12.84
CA LEU A 65 -4.33 -2.53 -12.42
C LEU A 65 -4.12 -2.43 -10.92
N LEU A 66 -4.96 -3.12 -10.14
CA LEU A 66 -4.90 -3.07 -8.67
C LEU A 66 -3.61 -3.68 -8.14
N SER A 67 -3.15 -4.81 -8.67
CA SER A 67 -1.90 -5.43 -8.22
C SER A 67 -0.68 -4.57 -8.55
N LYS A 68 -0.69 -3.87 -9.69
CA LYS A 68 0.34 -2.89 -10.01
C LYS A 68 0.34 -1.72 -9.00
N LEU A 69 -0.84 -1.16 -8.72
CA LEU A 69 -0.97 -0.05 -7.77
C LEU A 69 -0.60 -0.47 -6.34
N HIS A 70 -0.93 -1.69 -5.94
CA HIS A 70 -0.52 -2.29 -4.67
C HIS A 70 1.00 -2.31 -4.55
N GLU A 71 1.69 -2.85 -5.57
CA GLU A 71 3.15 -2.90 -5.60
C GLU A 71 3.78 -1.50 -5.56
N GLU A 72 3.25 -0.57 -6.36
CA GLU A 72 3.72 0.83 -6.39
C GLU A 72 3.60 1.49 -5.01
N LEU A 73 2.46 1.33 -4.32
CA LEU A 73 2.24 1.90 -2.99
C LEU A 73 3.14 1.27 -1.93
N SER A 74 3.32 -0.06 -1.97
CA SER A 74 4.25 -0.77 -1.10
C SER A 74 5.68 -0.25 -1.24
N ILE A 75 6.13 -0.01 -2.48
CA ILE A 75 7.44 0.57 -2.78
C ILE A 75 7.52 2.03 -2.31
N CYS A 76 6.46 2.81 -2.50
CA CYS A 76 6.42 4.23 -2.10
C CYS A 76 6.61 4.42 -0.59
N ILE A 77 6.13 3.50 0.26
CA ILE A 77 6.35 3.56 1.71
C ILE A 77 7.86 3.57 2.03
N GLU A 78 8.65 2.68 1.43
CA GLU A 78 10.09 2.62 1.66
C GLU A 78 10.85 3.74 0.95
N LYS A 79 10.42 4.13 -0.25
CA LYS A 79 11.08 5.20 -1.01
C LYS A 79 10.94 6.57 -0.34
N ASP A 80 9.78 6.88 0.21
CA ASP A 80 9.55 8.13 0.95
C ASP A 80 10.47 8.22 2.18
N ALA A 81 10.54 7.11 2.90
CA ALA A 81 11.43 6.91 4.03
C ALA A 81 12.91 7.18 3.70
N VAL A 82 13.43 6.53 2.66
CA VAL A 82 14.83 6.72 2.20
C VAL A 82 15.07 8.15 1.73
N ALA A 83 14.16 8.71 0.91
CA ALA A 83 14.31 10.06 0.38
C ALA A 83 14.33 11.12 1.49
N TYR A 84 13.48 10.96 2.51
CA TYR A 84 13.48 11.87 3.66
C TYR A 84 14.77 11.74 4.48
N GLN A 85 15.27 10.53 4.68
CA GLN A 85 16.53 10.31 5.38
C GLN A 85 17.72 10.95 4.66
N ASP A 86 17.76 10.87 3.32
CA ASP A 86 18.80 11.52 2.52
C ASP A 86 18.78 13.04 2.67
N VAL A 87 17.59 13.64 2.74
CA VAL A 87 17.43 15.09 2.99
C VAL A 87 17.92 15.48 4.39
N LEU A 88 17.67 14.66 5.41
CA LEU A 88 18.15 14.92 6.78
C LEU A 88 19.67 14.82 6.91
N ASN A 89 20.31 14.03 6.04
CA ASN A 89 21.75 13.79 6.06
C ASN A 89 22.56 14.80 5.21
N ALA A 90 21.89 15.65 4.42
CA ALA A 90 22.50 16.64 3.53
C ALA A 90 22.74 17.99 4.22
#